data_AF-A0A8X6NF90-F1
#
_entry.id   AF-A0A8X6NF90-F1
#
_cell.length_a   1.000
_cell.length_b   1.000
_cell.length_c   1.000
_cell.angle_alpha   90.00
_cell.angle_beta   90.00
_cell.angle_gamma   90.00
#
_symmetry.space_group_name_H-M   'P 1'
#
loop_
_entity.id
_entity.type
_entity.pdbx_description
1 polymer ?
#
loop_
_entity_poly.entity_id
_entity_poly.type
_entity_poly.pdbx_seq_one_letter_code
_entity_poly.pdbx_strand_id
1 'polypeptide(L)' 'RLSETMEISEIRVLMKYEFHRGATTRQAVTNINSVFGIQVATNATVAR' A
#
# COMPACT_ATOMS: atom_id res chain seq x y z
N ARG A 1 -18.84 0.82 3.60
CA ARG A 1 -18.87 0.44 2.16
C ARG A 1 -18.25 1.50 1.24
N LEU A 2 -18.63 2.79 1.30
CA LEU A 2 -17.88 3.85 0.60
C LEU A 2 -16.46 4.03 1.18
N SER A 3 -16.33 3.94 2.52
CA SER A 3 -15.05 3.97 3.24
C SER A 3 -14.05 2.92 2.73
N GLU A 4 -14.47 1.65 2.66
CA GLU A 4 -13.62 0.55 2.18
C GLU A 4 -13.15 0.76 0.73
N THR A 5 -14.02 1.35 -0.11
CA THR A 5 -13.68 1.62 -1.52
C THR A 5 -12.65 2.75 -1.64
N MET A 6 -12.73 3.73 -0.73
CA MET A 6 -11.77 4.82 -0.61
C MET A 6 -10.42 4.32 -0.10
N GLU A 7 -10.41 3.48 0.94
CA GLU A 7 -9.20 2.85 1.49
C GLU A 7 -8.44 2.04 0.43
N ILE A 8 -9.15 1.24 -0.38
CA ILE A 8 -8.53 0.49 -1.50
C ILE A 8 -7.89 1.43 -2.53
N SER A 9 -8.53 2.57 -2.81
CA SER A 9 -8.04 3.55 -3.78
C SER A 9 -6.78 4.25 -3.27
N GLU A 10 -6.73 4.61 -1.99
CA GLU A 10 -5.56 5.21 -1.34
C GLU A 10 -4.37 4.24 -1.27
N ILE A 11 -4.62 2.97 -0.91
CA ILE A 11 -3.59 1.92 -0.92
C ILE A 11 -2.98 1.78 -2.32
N ARG A 12 -3.80 1.83 -3.38
CA ARG A 12 -3.31 1.75 -4.77
C ARG A 12 -2.44 2.96 -5.16
N VAL A 13 -2.77 4.15 -4.68
CA VAL A 13 -1.96 5.36 -4.91
C VAL A 13 -0.60 5.23 -4.22
N LEU A 14 -0.59 4.78 -2.97
CA LEU A 14 0.65 4.55 -2.22
C LEU A 14 1.52 3.46 -2.84
N MET A 15 0.92 2.35 -3.30
CA MET A 15 1.64 1.31 -4.05
C MET A 15 2.32 1.87 -5.31
N LYS A 16 1.60 2.68 -6.10
CA LYS A 16 2.19 3.34 -7.27
C LYS A 16 3.32 4.28 -6.87
N TYR A 17 3.14 5.08 -5.84
CA TYR A 17 4.18 5.98 -5.34
C TYR A 17 5.45 5.22 -4.93
N GLU A 18 5.32 4.17 -4.11
CA GLU A 18 6.43 3.33 -3.66
C GLU A 18 7.16 2.64 -4.83
N PHE A 19 6.41 2.17 -5.84
CA PHE A 19 6.99 1.62 -7.07
C PHE A 19 7.81 2.66 -7.83
N HIS A 20 7.28 3.87 -8.06
CA HIS A 20 7.97 4.90 -8.84
C HIS A 20 9.25 5.43 -8.16
N ARG A 21 9.29 5.44 -6.82
CA ARG A 21 10.50 5.81 -6.06
C ARG A 21 11.53 4.67 -5.95
N GLY A 22 11.25 3.50 -6.53
CA GLY A 22 12.14 2.35 -6.51
C GLY A 22 12.23 1.62 -5.17
N ALA A 23 11.17 1.69 -4.34
CA ALA A 23 11.13 0.94 -3.10
C ALA A 23 11.05 -0.58 -3.38
N THR A 24 11.75 -1.37 -2.58
CA THR A 24 11.58 -2.83 -2.59
C THR A 24 10.18 -3.19 -2.09
N THR A 25 9.66 -4.36 -2.48
CA THR A 25 8.36 -4.87 -1.99
C THR A 25 8.25 -4.83 -0.47
N ARG A 26 9.33 -5.20 0.25
CA ARG A 26 9.36 -5.19 1.71
C ARG A 26 9.26 -3.77 2.28
N GLN A 27 9.97 -2.80 1.70
CA GLN A 27 9.89 -1.40 2.12
C GLN A 27 8.50 -0.83 1.88
N ALA A 28 7.92 -1.09 0.71
CA ALA A 28 6.58 -0.64 0.36
C ALA A 28 5.51 -1.20 1.32
N VAL A 29 5.59 -2.47 1.70
CA VAL A 29 4.68 -3.07 2.70
C VAL A 29 4.79 -2.37 4.05
N THR A 30 6.01 -2.12 4.54
CA THR A 30 6.22 -1.39 5.79
C THR A 30 5.70 0.04 5.73
N ASN A 31 5.98 0.76 4.64
CA ASN A 31 5.58 2.16 4.45
C ASN A 31 4.07 2.30 4.32
N ILE A 32 3.39 1.40 3.60
CA ILE A 32 1.94 1.45 3.46
C ILE A 32 1.28 1.16 4.81
N ASN A 33 1.67 0.09 5.51
CA ASN A 33 1.05 -0.26 6.80
C ASN A 33 1.30 0.80 7.89
N SER A 34 2.39 1.57 7.82
CA SER A 34 2.63 2.67 8.76
C SER A 34 1.68 3.85 8.57
N VAL A 35 1.18 4.09 7.35
CA VAL A 35 0.18 5.14 7.07
C VAL A 35 -1.18 4.80 7.68
N PHE A 36 -1.59 3.53 7.60
CA PHE A 36 -2.91 3.10 8.07
C PHE A 36 -2.92 2.65 9.53
N GLY A 37 -1.75 2.40 10.15
CA GLY A 37 -1.65 1.91 11.54
C GLY A 37 -2.19 0.49 11.76
N ILE A 38 -2.61 -0.18 10.68
CA ILE A 38 -3.09 -1.56 10.62
C ILE A 38 -2.48 -2.28 9.42
N GLN A 39 -2.51 -3.61 9.44
CA GLN A 39 -1.99 -4.40 8.33
C GLN A 39 -2.99 -4.42 7.16
N VAL A 40 -2.77 -3.56 6.17
CA VAL A 40 -3.59 -3.45 4.94
C VAL A 40 -2.86 -3.97 3.70
N ALA A 41 -1.53 -4.01 3.74
CA ALA A 41 -0.68 -4.46 2.64
C ALA A 41 0.19 -5.65 3.05
N THR A 42 0.34 -6.57 2.10
CA THR A 42 1.24 -7.72 2.17
C THR A 42 2.15 -7.75 0.94
N ASN A 43 3.19 -8.60 0.93
CA ASN A 43 4.04 -8.75 -0.25
C ASN A 43 3.21 -9.11 -1.51
N ALA A 44 2.17 -9.93 -1.37
CA ALA A 44 1.28 -10.30 -2.46
C ALA A 44 0.38 -9.13 -2.92
N THR A 45 0.10 -8.17 -2.04
CA THR A 45 -0.62 -6.94 -2.38
C THR A 45 0.25 -6.05 -3.26
N VAL A 46 1.53 -5.92 -2.91
CA VAL A 46 2.48 -5.01 -3.57
C VAL A 46 3.14 -5.61 -4.82
N ALA A 47 3.26 -6.93 -4.92
CA ALA A 47 3.88 -7.61 -6.07
C ALA A 47 2.99 -7.70 -7.33
N ARG A 48 1.76 -7.18 -7.28
CA ARG A 48 0.82 -7.09 -8.40
C ARG A 48 0.88 -5.72 -9.05
#